data_AF-A0A816W0X3-F1
#
_entry.id   AF-A0A816W0X3-F1
#
_cell.length_a   1.000
_cell.length_b   1.000
_cell.length_c   1.000
_cell.angle_alpha   90.00
_cell.angle_beta   90.00
_cell.angle_gamma   90.00
#
_symmetry.space_group_name_H-M   'P 1'
#
loop_
_entity.id
_entity.type
_entity.pdbx_description
1 polymer ?
#
loop_
_entity_poly.entity_id
_entity_poly.type
_entity_poly.pdbx_seq_one_letter_code
_entity_poly.pdbx_strand_id
1 'polypeptide(L)'
;MCLKHISDHLGYGVKTGLPYVWRNEGGDTVESLRKKWEGVDLMEKNVPFFESLKLPESAVKVEDCALELAKAVREQLGLDDPAFTQAADAMVSWIQRWTYVNSSG
;
A
#
# COMPACT_ATOMS: atom_id res chain seq x y z
N MET A 1 -2.59 -2.42 -3.16
CA MET A 1 -3.15 -1.12 -3.57
C MET A 1 -2.06 -0.10 -3.92
N CYS A 2 -0.96 -0.02 -3.18
CA CYS A 2 0.15 0.91 -3.41
C CYS A 2 0.68 0.94 -4.85
N LEU A 3 1.11 -0.22 -5.37
CA LEU A 3 1.66 -0.31 -6.74
C LEU A 3 0.66 0.15 -7.80
N LYS A 4 -0.62 -0.22 -7.65
CA LYS A 4 -1.68 0.21 -8.56
C LYS A 4 -1.78 1.73 -8.63
N HIS A 5 -1.76 2.42 -7.48
CA HIS A 5 -1.83 3.89 -7.46
C HIS A 5 -0.63 4.54 -8.14
N ILE A 6 0.57 4.03 -7.91
CA ILE A 6 1.78 4.53 -8.56
C ILE A 6 1.72 4.29 -10.07
N SER A 7 1.32 3.09 -10.50
CA SER A 7 1.17 2.76 -11.92
C SER A 7 0.09 3.59 -12.61
N ASP A 8 -1.06 3.82 -11.95
CA ASP A 8 -2.13 4.64 -12.49
C ASP A 8 -1.69 6.12 -12.59
N HIS A 9 -1.01 6.65 -11.57
CA HIS A 9 -0.49 8.03 -11.58
C HIS A 9 0.53 8.28 -12.70
N LEU A 10 1.43 7.31 -12.92
CA LEU A 10 2.46 7.39 -13.97
C LEU A 10 1.95 6.98 -15.37
N GLY A 11 0.68 6.62 -15.50
CA GLY A 11 0.09 6.20 -16.78
C GLY A 11 0.53 4.81 -17.26
N TYR A 12 1.09 3.98 -16.39
CA TYR A 12 1.49 2.60 -16.67
C TYR A 12 0.34 1.58 -16.51
N GLY A 13 -0.80 1.98 -15.95
CA GLY A 13 -1.89 1.07 -15.55
C GLY A 13 -2.78 0.56 -16.70
N VAL A 14 -3.03 -0.76 -16.72
CA VAL A 14 -4.15 -1.43 -17.43
C VAL A 14 -5.14 -1.94 -16.37
N LYS A 15 -6.45 -1.65 -16.51
CA LYS A 15 -7.50 -2.10 -15.56
C LYS A 15 -7.61 -3.64 -15.57
N THR A 16 -7.17 -4.32 -14.51
CA THR A 16 -7.32 -5.79 -14.44
C THR A 16 -8.64 -6.27 -13.86
N GLY A 17 -9.41 -5.44 -13.15
CA GLY A 17 -10.78 -5.77 -12.68
C GLY A 17 -10.90 -6.98 -11.75
N LEU A 18 -9.79 -7.59 -11.33
CA LEU A 18 -9.76 -8.82 -10.55
C LEU A 18 -9.47 -8.52 -9.07
N PRO A 19 -10.16 -9.18 -8.12
CA PRO A 19 -9.82 -9.10 -6.71
C PRO A 19 -8.44 -9.76 -6.48
N TYR A 20 -7.49 -9.00 -5.92
CA TYR A 20 -6.08 -9.40 -5.80
C TYR A 20 -5.77 -10.37 -4.64
N VAL A 21 -6.77 -10.87 -3.92
CA VAL A 21 -6.54 -11.69 -2.72
C VAL A 21 -7.45 -12.90 -2.73
N TRP A 22 -6.86 -14.06 -3.00
CA TRP A 22 -7.46 -15.37 -2.78
C TRP A 22 -6.73 -16.02 -1.61
N ARG A 23 -7.39 -16.21 -0.47
CA ARG A 23 -6.82 -16.94 0.68
C ARG A 23 -7.42 -18.33 0.75
N ASN A 24 -6.56 -19.34 0.76
CA ASN A 24 -6.94 -20.73 1.02
C ASN A 24 -6.53 -21.04 2.46
N GLU A 25 -7.39 -20.74 3.43
CA GLU A 25 -7.13 -21.06 4.84
C GLU A 25 -8.12 -22.11 5.32
N GLY A 26 -7.64 -23.36 5.45
CA GLY A 26 -8.31 -24.45 6.15
C GLY A 26 -7.69 -24.61 7.54
N GLY A 27 -8.40 -24.17 8.57
CA GLY A 27 -8.02 -24.24 9.98
C GLY A 27 -9.26 -24.11 10.87
N ASP A 28 -9.08 -24.00 12.19
CA ASP A 28 -10.19 -23.88 13.16
C ASP A 28 -11.20 -22.80 12.74
N THR A 29 -12.47 -23.22 12.63
CA THR A 29 -13.58 -22.43 12.09
C THR A 29 -13.77 -21.09 12.78
N VAL A 30 -13.60 -21.02 14.11
CA VAL A 30 -13.82 -19.78 14.87
C VAL A 30 -12.68 -18.78 14.66
N GLU A 31 -11.44 -19.26 14.67
CA GLU A 31 -10.27 -18.42 14.46
C GLU A 31 -10.21 -17.91 13.01
N SER A 32 -10.60 -18.74 12.04
CA SER A 32 -10.74 -18.34 10.64
C SER A 32 -11.78 -17.24 10.44
N LEU A 33 -12.94 -17.33 11.11
CA LEU A 33 -13.98 -16.31 11.06
C LEU A 33 -13.51 -14.99 11.67
N ARG A 34 -12.82 -15.04 12.82
CA ARG A 34 -12.27 -13.83 13.47
C ARG A 34 -11.27 -13.12 12.56
N LYS A 35 -10.31 -13.85 11.97
CA LYS A 35 -9.32 -13.30 11.03
C LYS A 35 -9.97 -12.71 9.77
N LYS A 36 -11.04 -13.34 9.27
CA LYS A 36 -11.82 -12.78 8.15
C LYS A 36 -12.49 -11.47 8.54
N TRP A 37 -13.10 -11.38 9.72
CA TRP A 37 -13.76 -10.17 10.18
C TRP A 37 -12.77 -9.03 10.42
N GLU A 38 -11.63 -9.30 11.07
CA GLU A 38 -10.52 -8.34 11.22
C GLU A 38 -10.02 -7.86 9.85
N GLY A 39 -9.90 -8.77 8.87
CA GLY A 39 -9.55 -8.41 7.50
C GLY A 39 -10.58 -7.52 6.80
N VAL A 40 -11.88 -7.75 7.04
CA VAL A 40 -12.97 -6.92 6.50
C VAL A 40 -12.95 -5.52 7.13
N ASP A 41 -12.86 -5.42 8.46
CA ASP A 41 -12.79 -4.12 9.16
C ASP A 41 -11.57 -3.30 8.70
N LEU A 42 -10.43 -3.97 8.49
CA LEU A 42 -9.25 -3.33 7.93
C LEU A 42 -9.49 -2.86 6.48
N MET A 43 -10.15 -3.66 5.63
CA MET A 43 -10.47 -3.25 4.26
C MET A 43 -11.45 -2.08 4.21
N GLU A 44 -12.47 -2.03 5.07
CA GLU A 44 -13.44 -0.92 5.13
C GLU A 44 -12.76 0.43 5.39
N LYS A 45 -11.65 0.44 6.15
CA LYS A 45 -10.86 1.65 6.43
C LYS A 45 -9.87 1.96 5.31
N ASN A 46 -9.20 0.94 4.78
CA ASN A 46 -8.15 1.12 3.79
C ASN A 46 -8.66 1.49 2.40
N VAL A 47 -9.80 0.93 1.98
CA VAL A 47 -10.34 1.17 0.63
C VAL A 47 -10.65 2.66 0.40
N PRO A 48 -11.38 3.37 1.30
CA PRO A 48 -11.62 4.81 1.16
C PRO A 48 -10.35 5.65 1.14
N PHE A 49 -9.33 5.29 1.94
CA PHE A 49 -8.03 5.95 1.91
C PHE A 49 -7.40 5.85 0.51
N PHE A 50 -7.31 4.64 -0.04
CA PHE A 50 -6.73 4.47 -1.37
C PHE A 50 -7.60 5.10 -2.47
N GLU A 51 -8.93 5.07 -2.37
CA GLU A 51 -9.79 5.73 -3.37
C GLU A 51 -9.66 7.26 -3.39
N SER A 52 -9.38 7.88 -2.24
CA SER A 52 -9.22 9.33 -2.11
C SER A 52 -7.79 9.82 -2.35
N LEU A 53 -6.81 8.92 -2.31
CA LEU A 53 -5.41 9.23 -2.46
C LEU A 53 -5.09 9.83 -3.84
N LYS A 54 -4.47 11.01 -3.84
CA LYS A 54 -3.92 11.64 -5.04
C LYS A 54 -2.45 11.97 -4.81
N LEU A 55 -1.59 11.42 -5.67
CA LEU A 55 -0.17 11.79 -5.69
C LEU A 55 -0.01 13.14 -6.40
N PRO A 56 0.95 13.98 -5.98
CA PRO A 56 1.19 15.28 -6.59
C PRO A 56 1.72 15.11 -8.02
N GLU A 57 1.31 15.98 -8.95
CA GLU A 57 1.75 15.93 -10.36
C GLU A 57 3.27 16.08 -10.54
N SER A 58 3.96 16.62 -9.53
CA SER A 58 5.43 16.70 -9.50
C SER A 58 6.12 15.34 -9.31
N ALA A 59 5.40 14.31 -8.83
CA ALA A 59 5.94 12.97 -8.61
C ALA A 59 5.98 12.18 -9.92
N VAL A 60 6.93 12.50 -10.79
CA VAL A 60 7.05 11.87 -12.12
C VAL A 60 7.88 10.59 -12.14
N LYS A 61 8.57 10.27 -11.03
CA LYS A 61 9.35 9.03 -10.87
C LYS A 61 8.68 8.08 -9.88
N VAL A 62 8.98 6.79 -10.01
CA VAL A 62 8.45 5.74 -9.14
C VAL A 62 8.91 5.95 -7.70
N GLU A 63 10.16 6.36 -7.50
CA GLU A 63 10.75 6.66 -6.20
C GLU A 63 9.99 7.79 -5.50
N ASP A 64 9.74 8.90 -6.21
CA ASP A 64 9.02 10.06 -5.68
C ASP A 64 7.58 9.68 -5.32
N CYS A 65 6.89 8.94 -6.20
CA CYS A 65 5.56 8.42 -5.94
C CYS A 65 5.50 7.53 -4.70
N ALA A 66 6.48 6.65 -4.52
CA ALA A 66 6.55 5.73 -3.40
C ALA A 66 6.81 6.45 -2.07
N LEU A 67 7.62 7.52 -2.08
CA LEU A 67 7.87 8.35 -0.90
C LEU A 67 6.64 9.18 -0.50
N GLU A 68 5.97 9.81 -1.46
CA GLU A 68 4.71 10.54 -1.22
C GLU A 68 3.62 9.60 -0.70
N LEU A 69 3.53 8.39 -1.27
CA LEU A 69 2.62 7.37 -0.78
C LEU A 69 2.96 6.93 0.65
N ALA A 70 4.23 6.70 0.96
CA ALA A 70 4.66 6.31 2.30
C ALA A 70 4.28 7.39 3.33
N LYS A 71 4.48 8.66 2.98
CA LYS A 71 4.05 9.80 3.80
C LYS A 71 2.53 9.78 4.04
N ALA A 72 1.73 9.63 2.99
CA ALA A 72 0.28 9.58 3.09
C ALA A 72 -0.21 8.39 3.97
N VAL A 73 0.38 7.21 3.79
CA VAL A 73 0.09 6.02 4.62
C VAL A 73 0.40 6.29 6.09
N ARG A 74 1.56 6.90 6.38
CA ARG A 74 1.96 7.22 7.75
C ARG A 74 1.02 8.23 8.42
N GLU A 75 0.65 9.28 7.70
CA GLU A 75 -0.15 10.38 8.24
C GLU A 75 -1.62 10.01 8.41
N GLN A 76 -2.18 9.23 7.47
CA GLN A 76 -3.63 8.95 7.45
C GLN A 76 -3.97 7.58 8.05
N LEU A 77 -3.17 6.55 7.83
CA LEU A 77 -3.42 5.20 8.34
C LEU A 77 -2.61 4.87 9.60
N GLY A 78 -1.47 5.55 9.80
CA GLY A 78 -0.62 5.34 10.97
C GLY A 78 -1.26 5.73 12.30
N LEU A 79 -2.30 6.57 12.28
CA LEU A 79 -3.11 6.91 13.45
C LEU A 79 -4.02 5.76 13.89
N ASP A 80 -4.48 4.94 12.95
CA ASP A 80 -5.42 3.84 13.20
C ASP A 80 -4.70 2.57 13.64
N ASP A 81 -3.56 2.25 13.01
CA ASP A 81 -2.76 1.06 13.33
C ASP A 81 -1.25 1.34 13.20
N PRO A 82 -0.45 1.12 14.26
CA PRO A 82 1.01 1.22 14.21
C PRO A 82 1.68 0.40 13.10
N ALA A 83 1.05 -0.70 12.64
CA ALA A 83 1.52 -1.49 11.52
C ALA A 83 1.65 -0.66 10.24
N PHE A 84 0.80 0.36 10.02
CA PHE A 84 0.92 1.26 8.87
C PHE A 84 2.08 2.23 9.01
N THR A 85 2.39 2.68 10.24
CA THR A 85 3.60 3.47 10.49
C THR A 85 4.84 2.65 10.16
N GLN A 86 4.90 1.39 10.62
CA GLN A 86 6.00 0.48 10.30
C GLN A 86 6.10 0.20 8.80
N ALA A 87 4.96 0.01 8.12
CA ALA A 87 4.91 -0.20 6.67
C ALA A 87 5.44 1.02 5.91
N ALA A 88 5.05 2.23 6.31
CA ALA A 88 5.56 3.47 5.72
C ALA A 88 7.08 3.62 5.89
N ASP A 89 7.59 3.37 7.09
CA ASP A 89 9.03 3.45 7.36
C ASP A 89 9.81 2.39 6.54
N ALA A 90 9.23 1.20 6.35
CA ALA A 90 9.78 0.15 5.50
C ALA A 90 9.78 0.54 4.01
N MET A 91 8.72 1.19 3.52
CA MET A 91 8.64 1.71 2.15
C MET A 91 9.75 2.73 1.89
N VAL A 92 9.96 3.69 2.81
CA VAL A 92 11.04 4.68 2.70
C VAL A 92 12.41 4.00 2.67
N SER A 93 12.64 3.07 3.60
CA SER A 93 13.90 2.32 3.68
C SER A 93 14.18 1.50 2.42
N TRP A 94 13.14 0.94 1.81
CA TRP A 94 13.24 0.20 0.55
C TRP A 94 13.69 1.11 -0.59
N ILE A 95 13.05 2.27 -0.77
CA ILE A 95 13.42 3.23 -1.83
C ILE A 95 14.85 3.74 -1.64
N GLN A 96 15.25 4.07 -0.42
CA GLN A 96 16.63 4.50 -0.13
C GLN A 96 17.67 3.45 -0.56
N ARG A 97 17.42 2.17 -0.23
CA ARG A 97 18.30 1.06 -0.60
C ARG A 97 18.30 0.82 -2.11
N TRP A 98 17.13 0.86 -2.74
CA TRP A 98 16.97 0.71 -4.18
C TRP A 98 17.76 1.77 -4.95
N THR A 99 17.60 3.03 -4.57
CA THR A 99 18.32 4.17 -5.16
C THR A 99 19.83 4.05 -4.92
N TYR A 100 20.25 3.62 -3.73
CA TYR A 100 21.67 3.39 -3.44
C TYR A 100 22.28 2.35 -4.39
N VAL A 101 21.62 1.20 -4.55
CA VAL A 101 22.08 0.13 -5.45
C VAL A 101 22.14 0.60 -6.90
N ASN A 102 21.14 1.35 -7.37
CA ASN A 102 21.08 1.81 -8.76
C ASN A 102 21.98 3.03 -9.06
N SER A 103 22.38 3.80 -8.05
CA SER A 103 23.34 4.90 -8.20
C SER A 103 24.80 4.44 -8.14
N SER A 104 25.03 3.20 -7.70
CA SER A 104 26.37 2.62 -7.52
C SER A 104 26.87 1.83 -8.74
N GLY A 105 26.10 1.83 -9.83
CA GLY A 105 26.45 1.22 -11.13
C GLY A 105 26.46 2.27 -12.23
#